data_AF-A0AAV9BGY4-F1
#
_entry.id   AF-A0AAV9BGY4-F1
#
_cell.length_a   1.000
_cell.length_b   1.000
_cell.length_c   1.000
_cell.angle_alpha   90.00
_cell.angle_beta   90.00
_cell.angle_gamma   90.00
#
_symmetry.space_group_name_H-M   'P 1'
#
loop_
_entity.id
_entity.type
_entity.pdbx_description
1 polymer ?
#
loop_
_entity_poly.entity_id
_entity_poly.type
_entity_poly.pdbx_seq_one_letter_code
_entity_poly.pdbx_strand_id
1 'polypeptide(L)'
;MYLVGLIRALGLRGLLNAGWVAASLPIVIAFLPISQLLPFHRLLMQVARRGVKLCALPRSLVPQRNFLHFYMVGVVWTTFLLLSTYFYWKTVFVLLLLEIQVLRRLYESIHVFNYSPTARMHIFGYLVGILYDMFLPLYLLLVFSDEYVIPHGDWFEIVSCPHYLAEIVIYIGILVASRGLDITIWLLLVFVVSNLSIAAIETHKWYQ
;
A
#
# COMPACT_ATOMS: atom_id res chain seq x y z
N MET A 1 0.53 -10.81 3.03
CA MET A 1 0.97 -11.73 1.95
C MET A 1 -0.20 -12.18 1.05
N TYR A 2 -1.26 -12.80 1.61
CA TYR A 2 -2.43 -13.24 0.84
C TYR A 2 -3.19 -12.12 0.12
N LEU A 3 -3.33 -10.94 0.75
CA LEU A 3 -4.05 -9.82 0.14
C LEU A 3 -3.36 -9.30 -1.13
N VAL A 4 -2.04 -9.10 -1.07
CA VAL A 4 -1.23 -8.68 -2.23
C VAL A 4 -1.34 -9.72 -3.35
N GLY A 5 -1.18 -11.01 -3.01
CA GLY A 5 -1.32 -12.11 -3.97
C GLY A 5 -2.71 -12.17 -4.61
N LEU A 6 -3.78 -11.97 -3.83
CA LEU A 6 -5.16 -11.93 -4.31
C LEU A 6 -5.41 -10.76 -5.26
N ILE A 7 -4.96 -9.56 -4.90
CA ILE A 7 -5.15 -8.36 -5.74
C ILE A 7 -4.41 -8.52 -7.08
N ARG A 8 -3.23 -9.15 -7.05
CA ARG A 8 -2.48 -9.52 -8.27
C ARG A 8 -3.21 -10.57 -9.10
N ALA A 9 -3.70 -11.64 -8.49
CA ALA A 9 -4.46 -12.70 -9.17
C ALA A 9 -5.72 -12.17 -9.86
N LEU A 10 -6.38 -11.16 -9.27
CA LEU A 10 -7.55 -10.50 -9.84
C LEU A 10 -7.20 -9.48 -10.94
N GLY A 11 -5.93 -9.22 -11.24
CA GLY A 11 -5.52 -8.28 -12.29
C GLY A 11 -5.91 -6.82 -12.02
N LEU A 12 -6.16 -6.44 -10.77
CA LEU A 12 -6.77 -5.15 -10.40
C LEU A 12 -5.89 -3.93 -10.68
N ARG A 13 -4.59 -4.11 -10.95
CA ARG A 13 -3.65 -3.01 -11.21
C ARG A 13 -4.08 -2.13 -12.39
N GLY A 14 -4.55 -2.73 -13.48
CA GLY A 14 -5.00 -1.98 -14.67
C GLY A 14 -6.21 -1.11 -14.36
N LEU A 15 -7.18 -1.65 -13.62
CA LEU A 15 -8.38 -0.92 -13.20
C LEU A 15 -8.05 0.24 -12.26
N LEU A 16 -7.13 0.04 -11.31
CA LEU A 16 -6.69 1.10 -10.40
C LEU A 16 -5.97 2.23 -11.14
N ASN A 17 -5.06 1.88 -12.07
CA ASN A 17 -4.39 2.87 -12.93
C ASN A 17 -5.40 3.68 -13.76
N ALA A 18 -6.34 3.01 -14.41
CA ALA A 18 -7.38 3.66 -15.19
C ALA A 18 -8.26 4.58 -14.32
N GLY A 19 -8.62 4.13 -13.12
CA GLY A 19 -9.36 4.92 -12.14
C GLY A 19 -8.61 6.19 -11.71
N TRP A 20 -7.30 6.09 -11.47
CA TRP A 20 -6.47 7.24 -11.12
C TRP A 20 -6.39 8.27 -12.25
N VAL A 21 -6.16 7.81 -13.48
CA VAL A 21 -6.15 8.70 -14.67
C VAL A 21 -7.51 9.37 -14.82
N ALA A 22 -8.61 8.63 -14.72
CA ALA A 22 -9.96 9.17 -14.83
C ALA A 22 -10.28 10.19 -13.73
N ALA A 23 -9.75 10.03 -12.52
CA ALA A 23 -9.96 10.94 -11.41
C ALA A 23 -9.10 12.23 -11.53
N SER A 24 -7.86 12.13 -11.99
CA SER A 24 -6.95 13.28 -12.08
C SER A 24 -7.16 14.14 -13.33
N LEU A 25 -7.56 13.52 -14.44
CA LEU A 25 -7.66 14.17 -15.74
C LEU A 25 -8.65 15.36 -15.76
N PRO A 26 -9.86 15.28 -15.16
CA PRO A 26 -10.76 16.43 -15.01
C PRO A 26 -10.15 17.60 -14.23
N ILE A 27 -9.35 17.29 -13.21
CA ILE A 27 -8.70 18.30 -12.36
C ILE A 27 -7.59 19.01 -13.15
N VAL A 28 -6.74 18.25 -13.84
CA VAL A 28 -5.66 18.80 -14.68
C VAL A 28 -6.24 19.66 -15.81
N ILE A 29 -7.27 19.18 -16.49
CA ILE A 29 -7.98 19.93 -17.54
C ILE A 29 -8.56 21.24 -17.00
N ALA A 30 -9.03 21.26 -15.75
CA ALA A 30 -9.56 22.48 -15.14
C ALA A 30 -8.51 23.58 -14.91
N PHE A 31 -7.22 23.24 -14.81
CA PHE A 31 -6.12 24.19 -14.66
C PHE A 31 -5.59 24.73 -16.00
N LEU A 32 -5.97 24.14 -17.13
CA LEU A 32 -5.53 24.61 -18.45
C LEU A 32 -6.33 25.86 -18.87
N PRO A 33 -5.67 26.99 -19.20
CA PRO A 33 -6.34 28.24 -19.55
C PRO A 33 -6.84 28.23 -21.01
N ILE A 34 -7.74 27.30 -21.35
CA ILE A 34 -8.30 27.14 -22.70
C ILE A 34 -9.72 27.69 -22.73
N SER A 35 -9.99 28.66 -23.61
CA SER A 35 -11.29 29.34 -23.72
C SER A 35 -12.46 28.40 -24.03
N GLN A 36 -12.23 27.31 -24.76
CA GLN A 36 -13.23 26.29 -25.07
C GLN A 36 -13.67 25.46 -23.85
N LEU A 37 -12.87 25.44 -22.77
CA LEU A 37 -13.15 24.71 -21.53
C LEU A 37 -13.90 25.54 -20.49
N LEU A 38 -14.24 26.80 -20.78
CA LEU A 38 -15.06 27.66 -19.90
C LEU A 38 -16.38 27.04 -19.40
N PRO A 39 -17.19 26.34 -20.23
CA PRO A 39 -18.39 25.66 -19.72
C PRO A 39 -18.05 24.50 -18.78
N PHE A 40 -16.99 23.75 -19.07
CA PHE A 40 -16.51 22.67 -18.21
C PHE A 40 -15.98 23.19 -16.87
N HIS A 41 -15.18 24.27 -16.89
CA HIS A 41 -14.67 24.90 -15.68
C HIS A 41 -15.82 25.42 -14.80
N ARG A 42 -16.87 26.00 -15.40
CA ARG A 42 -18.08 26.41 -14.66
C ARG A 42 -18.80 25.23 -14.01
N LEU A 43 -18.96 24.10 -14.72
CA LEU A 43 -19.56 22.89 -14.19
C LEU A 43 -18.70 22.29 -13.04
N LEU A 44 -17.39 22.20 -13.25
CA LEU A 44 -16.46 21.66 -12.26
C LEU A 44 -16.44 22.52 -11.00
N MET A 45 -16.48 23.84 -11.12
CA MET A 45 -16.59 24.76 -9.98
C MET A 45 -17.94 24.68 -9.26
N GLN A 46 -19.03 24.35 -9.97
CA GLN A 46 -20.32 24.08 -9.32
C GLN A 46 -20.26 22.80 -8.47
N VAL A 47 -19.60 21.74 -8.96
CA VAL A 47 -19.40 20.48 -8.21
C VAL A 47 -18.39 20.66 -7.07
N ALA A 48 -17.33 21.44 -7.29
CA ALA A 48 -16.25 21.68 -6.33
C ALA A 48 -16.61 22.72 -5.25
N ARG A 49 -17.67 23.53 -5.46
CA ARG A 49 -18.17 24.48 -4.47
C ARG A 49 -18.59 23.74 -3.19
N ARG A 50 -17.81 23.93 -2.13
CA ARG A 50 -18.13 23.46 -0.78
C ARG A 50 -18.89 24.55 -0.03
N GLY A 51 -20.04 24.23 0.54
CA GLY A 51 -20.84 25.13 1.38
C GLY A 51 -21.85 25.99 0.61
N VAL A 52 -22.98 25.38 0.22
CA VAL A 52 -24.12 26.16 -0.29
C VAL A 52 -25.02 26.61 0.86
N LYS A 53 -25.32 27.91 0.95
CA LYS A 53 -26.21 28.46 1.98
C LYS A 53 -27.67 28.04 1.75
N LEU A 54 -28.40 27.90 2.85
CA LEU A 54 -29.71 27.24 3.03
C LEU A 54 -30.83 27.54 2.01
N CYS A 55 -30.77 28.66 1.29
CA CYS A 55 -31.95 29.24 0.67
C CYS A 55 -32.40 28.59 -0.65
N ALA A 56 -31.60 27.71 -1.25
CA ALA A 56 -32.01 27.00 -2.46
C ALA A 56 -31.17 25.74 -2.65
N LEU A 57 -31.61 24.53 -2.26
CA LEU A 57 -31.17 23.28 -2.91
C LEU A 57 -31.88 22.01 -2.38
N PRO A 58 -31.91 20.92 -3.19
CA PRO A 58 -32.75 19.72 -3.09
C PRO A 58 -32.19 18.62 -2.16
N ARG A 59 -32.97 17.54 -2.01
CA ARG A 59 -32.79 16.35 -1.15
C ARG A 59 -31.42 15.63 -1.18
N SER A 60 -30.52 15.91 -2.13
CA SER A 60 -29.28 15.15 -2.40
C SER A 60 -28.00 15.81 -1.87
N LEU A 61 -28.05 16.28 -0.61
CA LEU A 61 -26.97 17.03 0.04
C LEU A 61 -26.71 16.44 1.44
N VAL A 62 -25.46 16.06 1.68
CA VAL A 62 -25.02 15.42 2.93
C VAL A 62 -24.51 16.50 3.89
N PRO A 63 -24.82 16.43 5.20
CA PRO A 63 -24.22 17.32 6.19
C PRO A 63 -22.69 17.26 6.14
N GLN A 64 -22.03 18.42 6.14
CA GLN A 64 -20.56 18.48 6.08
C GLN A 64 -19.89 17.86 7.31
N ARG A 65 -20.58 17.75 8.46
CA ARG A 65 -20.11 16.99 9.63
C ARG A 65 -19.78 15.52 9.30
N ASN A 66 -20.43 14.94 8.30
CA ASN A 66 -20.16 13.57 7.86
C ASN A 66 -18.77 13.40 7.22
N PHE A 67 -18.02 14.50 7.02
CA PHE A 67 -16.63 14.45 6.58
C PHE A 67 -15.73 13.64 7.54
N LEU A 68 -16.13 13.55 8.81
CA LEU A 68 -15.49 12.68 9.80
C LEU A 68 -15.40 11.21 9.35
N HIS A 69 -16.43 10.72 8.65
CA HIS A 69 -16.48 9.32 8.21
C HIS A 69 -15.38 8.98 7.21
N PHE A 70 -14.99 9.92 6.33
CA PHE A 70 -13.87 9.71 5.41
C PHE A 70 -12.61 9.34 6.16
N TYR A 71 -12.29 10.13 7.19
CA TYR A 71 -11.08 9.92 7.99
C TYR A 71 -11.17 8.67 8.87
N MET A 72 -12.34 8.36 9.44
CA MET A 72 -12.52 7.12 10.19
C MET A 72 -12.33 5.89 9.31
N VAL A 73 -12.94 5.87 8.12
CA VAL A 73 -12.77 4.80 7.14
C VAL A 73 -11.31 4.71 6.72
N GLY A 74 -10.66 5.84 6.44
CA GLY A 74 -9.25 5.90 6.09
C GLY A 74 -8.32 5.32 7.17
N VAL A 75 -8.53 5.66 8.44
CA VAL A 75 -7.75 5.10 9.56
C VAL A 75 -7.96 3.60 9.64
N VAL A 76 -9.22 3.13 9.74
CA VAL A 76 -9.53 1.69 9.85
C VAL A 76 -8.93 0.91 8.69
N TRP A 77 -9.03 1.45 7.48
CA TRP A 77 -8.52 0.81 6.27
C TRP A 77 -6.99 0.76 6.24
N THR A 78 -6.31 1.87 6.53
CA THR A 78 -4.84 1.92 6.56
C THR A 78 -4.25 1.03 7.64
N THR A 79 -4.83 1.01 8.85
CA THR A 79 -4.42 0.09 9.92
C THR A 79 -4.61 -1.37 9.52
N PHE A 80 -5.74 -1.73 8.89
CA PHE A 80 -5.97 -3.09 8.37
C PHE A 80 -4.90 -3.49 7.35
N LEU A 81 -4.59 -2.62 6.39
CA LEU A 81 -3.57 -2.88 5.39
C LEU A 81 -2.18 -3.03 6.02
N LEU A 82 -1.85 -2.21 7.01
CA LEU A 82 -0.58 -2.25 7.73
C LEU A 82 -0.41 -3.58 8.48
N LEU A 83 -1.44 -4.04 9.18
CA LEU A 83 -1.47 -5.36 9.81
C LEU A 83 -1.33 -6.50 8.80
N SER A 84 -1.83 -6.34 7.57
CA SER A 84 -1.76 -7.38 6.53
C SER A 84 -0.42 -7.42 5.76
N THR A 85 0.40 -6.36 5.86
CA THR A 85 1.61 -6.15 5.05
C THR A 85 2.87 -5.79 5.84
N TYR A 86 2.90 -6.09 7.15
CA TYR A 86 4.01 -5.78 8.06
C TYR A 86 5.41 -6.28 7.63
N PHE A 87 5.48 -7.26 6.73
CA PHE A 87 6.74 -7.84 6.25
C PHE A 87 7.46 -6.94 5.22
N TYR A 88 6.73 -6.08 4.49
CA TYR A 88 7.30 -5.25 3.43
C TYR A 88 7.66 -3.87 3.98
N TRP A 89 8.91 -3.68 4.41
CA TRP A 89 9.34 -2.46 5.11
C TRP A 89 9.04 -1.16 4.33
N LYS A 90 9.20 -1.14 2.99
CA LYS A 90 8.85 0.00 2.14
C LYS A 90 7.35 0.30 2.20
N THR A 91 6.51 -0.72 2.04
CA THR A 91 5.05 -0.61 2.14
C THR A 91 4.61 -0.14 3.52
N VAL A 92 5.18 -0.71 4.58
CA VAL A 92 4.89 -0.33 5.97
C VAL A 92 5.23 1.12 6.20
N PHE A 93 6.42 1.57 5.78
CA PHE A 93 6.85 2.96 5.91
C PHE A 93 5.87 3.92 5.22
N VAL A 94 5.48 3.65 3.98
CA VAL A 94 4.54 4.50 3.23
C VAL A 94 3.14 4.49 3.85
N LEU A 95 2.65 3.33 4.32
CA LEU A 95 1.36 3.23 5.00
C LEU A 95 1.35 3.97 6.35
N LEU A 96 2.45 3.96 7.11
CA LEU A 96 2.60 4.75 8.34
C LEU A 96 2.52 6.25 8.06
N LEU A 97 3.18 6.73 7.00
CA LEU A 97 3.10 8.13 6.60
C LEU A 97 1.66 8.54 6.24
N LEU A 98 0.95 7.68 5.52
CA LEU A 98 -0.47 7.88 5.23
C LEU A 98 -1.33 7.88 6.49
N GLU A 99 -1.11 6.93 7.40
CA GLU A 99 -1.85 6.82 8.67
C GLU A 99 -1.65 8.10 9.51
N ILE A 100 -0.42 8.61 9.61
CA ILE A 100 -0.13 9.89 10.27
C ILE A 100 -0.86 11.05 9.59
N GLN A 101 -0.85 11.11 8.25
CA GLN A 101 -1.55 12.17 7.50
C GLN A 101 -3.06 12.16 7.74
N VAL A 102 -3.68 10.97 7.74
CA VAL A 102 -5.11 10.80 7.97
C VAL A 102 -5.46 11.09 9.44
N LEU A 103 -4.66 10.62 10.40
CA LEU A 103 -4.83 10.91 11.83
C LEU A 103 -4.75 12.41 12.12
N ARG A 104 -3.80 13.13 11.52
CA ARG A 104 -3.74 14.60 11.62
C ARG A 104 -5.03 15.24 11.12
N ARG A 105 -5.53 14.83 9.94
CA ARG A 105 -6.77 15.35 9.36
C ARG A 105 -8.01 15.02 10.22
N LEU A 106 -8.03 13.84 10.84
CA LEU A 106 -9.08 13.40 11.77
C LEU A 106 -9.06 14.28 13.03
N TYR A 107 -7.87 14.50 13.60
CA TYR A 107 -7.66 15.36 14.76
C TYR A 107 -8.11 16.80 14.50
N GLU A 108 -7.67 17.40 13.39
CA GLU A 108 -8.11 18.74 12.97
C GLU A 108 -9.63 18.82 12.82
N SER A 109 -10.25 17.77 12.27
CA SER A 109 -11.71 17.70 12.07
C SER A 109 -12.49 17.62 13.38
N ILE A 110 -11.95 16.95 14.41
CA ILE A 110 -12.59 16.83 15.71
C ILE A 110 -12.38 18.10 16.55
N HIS A 111 -11.16 18.62 16.58
CA HIS A 111 -10.75 19.63 17.57
C HIS A 111 -10.64 21.06 17.02
N VAL A 112 -10.32 21.22 15.73
CA VAL A 112 -10.04 22.54 15.13
C VAL A 112 -11.22 23.03 14.29
N PHE A 113 -11.91 22.12 13.58
CA PHE A 113 -13.01 22.50 12.70
C PHE A 113 -14.35 22.60 13.44
N ASN A 114 -14.83 23.84 13.59
CA ASN A 114 -16.22 24.11 13.93
C ASN A 114 -17.10 24.01 12.67
N TYR A 115 -17.64 22.81 12.41
CA TYR A 115 -18.56 22.64 11.29
C TYR A 115 -19.87 23.38 11.54
N SER A 116 -20.16 24.37 10.70
CA SER A 116 -21.48 25.02 10.71
C SER A 116 -22.58 23.96 10.41
N PRO A 117 -23.66 23.89 11.20
CA PRO A 117 -24.74 22.92 11.00
C PRO A 117 -25.49 23.11 9.67
N THR A 118 -25.32 24.27 9.03
CA THR A 118 -25.91 24.60 7.73
C THR A 118 -25.04 24.19 6.54
N ALA A 119 -23.78 23.81 6.77
CA ALA A 119 -22.85 23.49 5.70
C ALA A 119 -23.12 22.08 5.15
N ARG A 120 -23.35 22.00 3.84
CA ARG A 120 -23.66 20.76 3.12
C ARG A 120 -22.62 20.48 2.03
N MET A 121 -22.42 19.20 1.75
CA MET A 121 -21.57 18.68 0.69
C MET A 121 -22.40 17.83 -0.28
N HIS A 122 -22.12 17.93 -1.58
CA HIS A 122 -22.77 17.09 -2.59
C HIS A 122 -22.44 15.61 -2.37
N ILE A 123 -23.46 14.74 -2.50
CA ILE A 123 -23.29 13.30 -2.29
C ILE A 123 -22.28 12.67 -3.27
N PHE A 124 -22.17 13.21 -4.48
CA PHE A 124 -21.17 12.77 -5.46
C PHE A 124 -19.74 13.02 -4.96
N GLY A 125 -19.47 14.22 -4.44
CA GLY A 125 -18.18 14.53 -3.82
C GLY A 125 -17.91 13.66 -2.60
N TYR A 126 -18.97 13.26 -1.88
CA TYR A 126 -18.85 12.36 -0.73
C TYR A 126 -18.42 10.96 -1.16
N LEU A 127 -19.09 10.37 -2.16
CA LEU A 127 -18.72 9.07 -2.71
C LEU A 127 -17.30 9.07 -3.28
N VAL A 128 -16.93 10.10 -4.03
CA VAL A 128 -15.57 10.26 -4.58
C VAL A 128 -14.52 10.30 -3.47
N GLY A 129 -14.81 10.98 -2.34
CA GLY A 129 -13.92 11.01 -1.18
C GLY A 129 -13.67 9.63 -0.57
N ILE A 130 -14.72 8.87 -0.30
CA ILE A 130 -14.59 7.49 0.24
C ILE A 130 -13.81 6.60 -0.72
N LEU A 131 -14.14 6.66 -2.01
CA LEU A 131 -13.47 5.84 -3.01
C LEU A 131 -11.98 6.19 -3.08
N TYR A 132 -11.62 7.48 -3.03
CA TYR A 132 -10.23 7.92 -3.01
C TYR A 132 -9.47 7.37 -1.79
N ASP A 133 -10.05 7.50 -0.59
CA ASP A 133 -9.44 7.02 0.66
C ASP A 133 -9.28 5.50 0.68
N MET A 134 -10.14 4.76 -0.02
CA MET A 134 -10.04 3.30 -0.17
C MET A 134 -8.97 2.89 -1.21
N PHE A 135 -8.93 3.57 -2.36
CA PHE A 135 -8.06 3.19 -3.49
C PHE A 135 -6.61 3.64 -3.31
N LEU A 136 -6.34 4.77 -2.66
CA LEU A 136 -4.98 5.30 -2.51
C LEU A 136 -4.06 4.36 -1.73
N PRO A 137 -4.41 3.90 -0.50
CA PRO A 137 -3.56 2.98 0.24
C PRO A 137 -3.37 1.65 -0.48
N LEU A 138 -4.41 1.17 -1.18
CA LEU A 138 -4.37 -0.09 -1.92
C LEU A 138 -3.49 0.00 -3.17
N TYR A 139 -3.49 1.15 -3.85
CA TYR A 139 -2.59 1.42 -4.97
C TYR A 139 -1.12 1.48 -4.53
N LEU A 140 -0.82 2.21 -3.44
CA LEU A 140 0.54 2.27 -2.92
C LEU A 140 1.03 0.91 -2.44
N LEU A 141 0.16 0.13 -1.78
CA LEU A 141 0.47 -1.24 -1.40
C LEU A 141 0.88 -2.08 -2.62
N LEU A 142 0.15 -2.00 -3.72
CA LEU A 142 0.52 -2.71 -4.95
C LEU A 142 1.89 -2.28 -5.48
N VAL A 143 2.13 -0.96 -5.56
CA VAL A 143 3.38 -0.40 -6.09
C VAL A 143 4.59 -0.80 -5.22
N PHE A 144 4.50 -0.62 -3.90
CA PHE A 144 5.63 -0.87 -2.99
C PHE A 144 5.79 -2.34 -2.58
N SER A 145 4.81 -3.20 -2.89
CA SER A 145 4.95 -4.65 -2.75
C SER A 145 5.67 -5.34 -3.92
N ASP A 146 5.95 -4.62 -5.01
CA ASP A 146 6.55 -5.18 -6.22
C ASP A 146 8.08 -5.27 -6.17
N GLU A 147 8.74 -4.59 -5.24
CA GLU A 147 10.20 -4.62 -5.16
C GLU A 147 10.70 -5.80 -4.33
N TYR A 148 10.79 -6.95 -4.98
CA TYR A 148 11.86 -7.88 -4.67
C TYR A 148 13.13 -7.37 -5.35
N VAL A 149 14.07 -6.83 -4.57
CA VAL A 149 15.39 -6.43 -5.08
C VAL A 149 16.31 -7.64 -4.94
N ILE A 150 16.91 -8.08 -6.05
CA ILE A 150 17.94 -9.12 -5.99
C ILE A 150 19.10 -8.55 -5.17
N PRO A 151 19.49 -9.18 -4.05
CA PRO A 151 20.63 -8.73 -3.27
C PRO A 151 21.90 -8.83 -4.13
N HIS A 152 22.65 -7.73 -4.22
CA HIS A 152 23.92 -7.64 -4.95
C HIS A 152 25.07 -7.35 -3.98
N GLY A 153 26.23 -7.94 -4.24
CA GLY A 153 27.46 -7.76 -3.47
C GLY A 153 27.89 -9.00 -2.67
N ASP A 154 29.18 -9.06 -2.33
CA ASP A 154 29.83 -10.15 -1.60
C ASP A 154 29.49 -11.54 -2.17
N TRP A 155 29.08 -12.47 -1.32
CA TRP A 155 28.83 -13.87 -1.67
C TRP A 155 27.58 -14.04 -2.55
N PHE A 156 26.73 -13.02 -2.66
CA PHE A 156 25.60 -13.02 -3.59
C PHE A 156 26.04 -13.00 -5.06
N GLU A 157 27.29 -12.62 -5.36
CA GLU A 157 27.86 -12.74 -6.71
C GLU A 157 28.16 -14.20 -7.11
N ILE A 158 28.28 -15.09 -6.13
CA ILE A 158 28.69 -16.49 -6.33
C ILE A 158 27.50 -17.43 -6.13
N VAL A 159 26.64 -17.17 -5.15
CA VAL A 159 25.51 -18.03 -4.80
C VAL A 159 24.24 -17.22 -4.54
N SER A 160 23.10 -17.75 -4.94
CA SER A 160 21.80 -17.10 -4.71
C SER A 160 21.40 -16.98 -3.24
N CYS A 161 21.84 -17.91 -2.40
CA CYS A 161 21.52 -17.97 -0.97
C CYS A 161 22.79 -18.12 -0.12
N PRO A 162 23.61 -17.07 0.05
CA PRO A 162 24.88 -17.15 0.78
C PRO A 162 24.71 -17.49 2.26
N HIS A 163 23.55 -17.22 2.85
CA HIS A 163 23.23 -17.61 4.22
C HIS A 163 23.08 -19.13 4.38
N TYR A 164 22.49 -19.83 3.41
CA TYR A 164 22.45 -21.29 3.40
C TYR A 164 23.85 -21.90 3.25
N LEU A 165 24.69 -21.28 2.41
CA LEU A 165 26.08 -21.67 2.29
C LEU A 165 26.85 -21.48 3.61
N ALA A 166 26.65 -20.35 4.29
CA ALA A 166 27.25 -20.07 5.60
C ALA A 166 26.80 -21.08 6.66
N GLU A 167 25.52 -21.46 6.68
CA GLU A 167 25.00 -22.47 7.60
C GLU A 167 25.65 -23.84 7.36
N ILE A 168 25.81 -24.26 6.10
CA ILE A 168 26.56 -25.50 5.77
C ILE A 168 28.00 -25.42 6.29
N VAL A 169 28.68 -24.29 6.10
CA VAL A 169 30.06 -24.07 6.60
C VAL A 169 30.13 -24.17 8.13
N ILE A 170 29.14 -23.63 8.85
CA ILE A 170 29.07 -23.73 10.32
C ILE A 170 28.95 -25.20 10.74
N TYR A 171 28.09 -26.00 10.10
CA TYR A 171 27.93 -27.41 10.44
C TYR A 171 29.15 -28.26 10.09
N ILE A 172 29.87 -27.93 9.02
CA ILE A 172 31.18 -28.51 8.73
C ILE A 172 32.18 -28.16 9.85
N GLY A 173 32.17 -26.91 10.33
CA GLY A 173 32.98 -26.48 11.47
C GLY A 173 32.68 -27.27 12.75
N ILE A 174 31.39 -27.51 13.05
CA ILE A 174 30.95 -28.32 14.19
C ILE A 174 31.44 -29.77 14.05
N LEU A 175 31.38 -30.35 12.85
CA LEU A 175 31.88 -31.70 12.57
C LEU A 175 33.40 -31.81 12.81
N VAL A 176 34.16 -30.80 12.39
CA VAL A 176 35.61 -30.77 12.62
C VAL A 176 35.91 -30.58 14.12
N ALA A 177 35.20 -29.67 14.79
CA ALA A 177 35.35 -29.41 16.22
C ALA A 177 35.06 -30.64 17.09
N SER A 178 34.12 -31.50 16.67
CA SER A 178 33.79 -32.76 17.34
C SER A 178 34.73 -33.93 17.01
N ARG A 179 35.79 -33.69 16.23
CA ARG A 179 36.74 -34.71 15.72
C ARG A 179 36.11 -35.75 14.79
N GLY A 180 34.87 -35.54 14.33
CA GLY A 180 34.19 -36.42 13.39
C GLY A 180 33.86 -37.83 13.90
N LEU A 181 33.95 -38.08 15.21
CA LEU A 181 33.72 -39.40 15.81
C LEU A 181 32.24 -39.71 16.05
N ASP A 182 31.40 -38.68 16.15
CA ASP A 182 29.98 -38.81 16.46
C ASP A 182 29.14 -38.93 15.18
N ILE A 183 28.50 -40.09 15.01
CA ILE A 183 27.61 -40.38 13.88
C ILE A 183 26.39 -39.45 13.84
N THR A 184 25.93 -38.94 14.98
CA THR A 184 24.81 -38.01 15.05
C THR A 184 25.15 -36.69 14.36
N ILE A 185 26.39 -36.21 14.48
CA ILE A 185 26.84 -34.97 13.84
C ILE A 185 26.95 -35.15 12.32
N TRP A 186 27.37 -36.33 11.85
CA TRP A 186 27.34 -36.68 10.44
C TRP A 186 25.91 -36.71 9.87
N LEU A 187 24.98 -37.37 10.56
CA LEU A 187 23.56 -37.40 10.17
C LEU A 187 22.97 -36.00 10.12
N LEU A 188 23.32 -35.16 11.09
CA LEU A 188 22.87 -33.78 11.15
C LEU A 188 23.43 -32.96 9.99
N LEU A 189 24.71 -33.10 9.65
CA LEU A 189 25.30 -32.43 8.49
C LEU A 189 24.61 -32.85 7.18
N VAL A 190 24.37 -34.15 6.97
CA VAL A 190 23.67 -34.66 5.78
C VAL A 190 22.25 -34.08 5.69
N PHE A 191 21.54 -34.03 6.81
CA PHE A 191 20.20 -33.44 6.87
C PHE A 191 20.21 -31.96 6.47
N VAL A 192 21.10 -31.16 7.07
CA VAL A 192 21.21 -29.71 6.79
C VAL A 192 21.59 -29.46 5.33
N VAL A 193 22.62 -30.15 4.82
CA VAL A 193 23.06 -29.99 3.43
C VAL A 193 21.93 -30.33 2.47
N SER A 194 21.22 -31.43 2.71
CA SER A 194 20.11 -31.85 1.83
C SER A 194 18.97 -30.84 1.86
N ASN A 195 18.52 -30.44 3.05
CA ASN A 195 17.41 -29.52 3.24
C ASN A 195 17.71 -28.14 2.62
N LEU A 196 18.89 -27.59 2.89
CA LEU A 196 19.29 -26.28 2.40
C LEU A 196 19.57 -26.29 0.89
N SER A 197 20.10 -27.39 0.32
CA SER A 197 20.32 -27.49 -1.13
C SER A 197 19.00 -27.50 -1.90
N ILE A 198 17.98 -28.22 -1.42
CA ILE A 198 16.65 -28.23 -2.04
C ILE A 198 16.04 -26.83 -2.00
N ALA A 199 16.07 -26.18 -0.83
CA ALA A 199 15.58 -24.81 -0.68
C ALA A 199 16.33 -23.81 -1.57
N ALA A 200 17.65 -23.94 -1.68
CA ALA A 200 18.50 -23.09 -2.53
C ALA A 200 18.17 -23.26 -4.01
N ILE A 201 17.93 -24.48 -4.50
CA ILE A 201 17.58 -24.75 -5.90
C ILE A 201 16.25 -24.11 -6.26
N GLU A 202 15.22 -24.26 -5.42
CA GLU A 202 13.92 -23.62 -5.66
C GLU A 202 14.03 -22.10 -5.64
N THR A 203 14.85 -21.55 -4.75
CA THR A 203 15.10 -20.10 -4.68
C THR A 203 15.89 -19.61 -5.91
N HIS A 204 16.87 -20.38 -6.40
CA HIS A 204 17.63 -20.05 -7.60
C HIS A 204 16.77 -20.06 -8.87
N LYS A 205 15.90 -21.07 -9.02
CA LYS A 205 14.91 -21.12 -10.11
C LYS A 205 13.96 -19.94 -10.08
N TRP A 206 13.62 -19.43 -8.89
CA TRP A 206 12.76 -18.27 -8.75
C TRP A 206 13.44 -16.94 -9.13
N TYR A 207 14.77 -16.85 -9.02
CA TYR A 207 15.54 -15.68 -9.47
C TYR A 207 15.85 -15.64 -10.97
N GLN A 208 15.74 -16.77 -11.69
CA GLN A 208 15.95 -16.87 -13.14
C GLN A 208 14.66 -16.55 -13.92
#